data_AF-A0A6A3QBS8-F1
#
_entry.id   AF-A0A6A3QBS8-F1
#
_cell.length_a   1.000
_cell.length_b   1.000
_cell.length_c   1.000
_cell.angle_alpha   90.00
_cell.angle_beta   90.00
_cell.angle_gamma   90.00
#
_symmetry.space_group_name_H-M   'P 1'
#
loop_
_entity.id
_entity.type
_entity.pdbx_description
1 polymer ?
#
loop_
_entity_poly.entity_id
_entity_poly.type
_entity_poly.pdbx_seq_one_letter_code
_entity_poly.pdbx_strand_id
1 'polypeptide(L)' 'MGRWLTIENKRELIDKSAAEPGMTHSELARWSK' A
#
# COMPACT_ATOMS: atom_id res chain seq x y z
N MET A 1 4.93 -18.05 7.11
CA MET A 1 3.73 -17.27 7.46
C MET A 1 3.96 -15.84 6.98
N GLY A 2 3.25 -15.39 5.94
CA GLY A 2 3.41 -14.03 5.41
C GLY A 2 3.06 -12.99 6.48
N ARG A 3 3.88 -11.94 6.60
CA ARG A 3 3.65 -10.86 7.57
C ARG A 3 2.41 -10.07 7.12
N TRP A 4 1.33 -10.17 7.88
CA TRP A 4 0.13 -9.39 7.62
C TRP A 4 0.38 -7.92 7.99
N LEU A 5 0.01 -7.01 7.09
CA LEU A 5 0.02 -5.58 7.36
C LEU A 5 -1.00 -5.24 8.45
N THR A 6 -0.62 -4.32 9.34
CA THR A 6 -1.52 -3.72 10.31
C THR A 6 -2.65 -2.97 9.58
N ILE A 7 -3.75 -2.71 10.29
CA ILE A 7 -4.89 -1.97 9.72
C ILE A 7 -4.48 -0.56 9.29
N GLU A 8 -3.54 0.06 10.02
CA GLU A 8 -2.99 1.38 9.71
C GLU A 8 -2.28 1.38 8.35
N ASN A 9 -1.33 0.46 8.13
CA ASN A 9 -0.62 0.36 6.86
C ASN A 9 -1.55 0.10 5.67
N LYS A 10 -2.67 -0.63 5.88
CA LYS A 10 -3.67 -0.84 4.82
C LYS A 10 -4.40 0.46 4.45
N ARG A 11 -4.70 1.31 5.42
CA ARG A 11 -5.34 2.62 5.15
C ARG A 11 -4.39 3.53 4.38
N GLU A 12 -3.14 3.62 4.82
CA GLU A 12 -2.11 4.40 4.14
C GLU A 12 -1.89 3.93 2.68
N LEU A 13 -1.92 2.62 2.42
CA LEU A 13 -1.88 2.07 1.07
C LEU A 13 -3.05 2.50 0.20
N ILE A 14 -4.26 2.52 0.76
CA ILE A 14 -5.48 2.91 0.03
C ILE A 14 -5.45 4.41 -0.27
N ASP A 15 -5.07 5.24 0.70
CA ASP A 15 -4.88 6.68 0.51
C ASP A 15 -3.83 6.96 -0.57
N LYS A 16 -2.69 6.27 -0.52
CA LYS A 16 -1.62 6.41 -1.52
C LYS A 16 -2.08 6.00 -2.91
N SER A 17 -2.81 4.89 -3.02
CA SER A 17 -3.38 4.42 -4.28
C SER A 17 -4.44 5.36 -4.84
N ALA A 18 -5.21 6.03 -3.98
CA ALA A 18 -6.21 7.02 -4.39
C ALA A 18 -5.57 8.34 -4.82
N ALA A 19 -4.50 8.76 -4.14
CA ALA A 19 -3.74 9.97 -4.47
C ALA A 19 -2.94 9.83 -5.78
N GLU A 20 -2.42 8.63 -6.06
CA GLU A 20 -1.60 8.36 -7.24
C GLU A 20 -2.13 7.16 -8.03
N PRO A 21 -3.24 7.32 -8.78
CA PRO A 21 -3.87 6.23 -9.53
C PRO A 21 -3.00 5.67 -10.67
N GLY A 22 -1.91 6.35 -11.03
CA GLY A 22 -0.92 5.86 -12.00
C GLY A 22 0.11 4.89 -11.43
N MET A 23 0.16 4.73 -10.09
CA MET A 23 1.11 3.85 -9.43
C MET A 23 0.64 2.40 -9.49
N THR A 24 1.49 1.49 -9.94
CA THR A 24 1.13 0.06 -10.03
C THR A 24 1.11 -0.59 -8.65
N HIS A 25 0.40 -1.73 -8.53
CA HIS A 25 0.34 -2.49 -7.27
C HIS A 25 1.73 -2.86 -6.73
N SER A 26 2.68 -3.19 -7.63
CA SER A 26 4.06 -3.51 -7.27
C SER A 26 4.82 -2.32 -6.68
N GLU A 27 4.56 -1.12 -7.18
CA GLU A 27 5.18 0.12 -6.69
C GLU A 27 4.58 0.53 -5.33
N LEU A 28 3.27 0.38 -5.17
CA LEU A 28 2.59 0.57 -3.88
C LEU A 28 3.09 -0.43 -2.82
N ALA A 29 3.25 -1.71 -3.20
CA ALA A 29 3.79 -2.74 -2.32
C ALA A 29 5.25 -2.46 -1.92
N ARG A 30 6.06 -1.88 -2.83
CA ARG A 30 7.44 -1.47 -2.54
C ARG A 30 7.50 -0.25 -1.60
N TRP A 31 6.50 0.62 -1.66
CA TRP A 31 6.36 1.78 -0.80
C TRP A 31 5.93 1.41 0.63
N SER A 32 4.96 0.49 0.77
CA SER A 32 4.32 0.10 2.05
C SER A 32 5.16 -0.82 2.96
N LYS A 33 6.44 -0.48 3.17
CA LYS A 33 7.46 -1.31 3.85
C LYS A 33 7.07 -1.82 5.24
#